data_AF-A0A176JYP3-F1
#
_entry.id   AF-A0A176JYP3-F1
#
_cell.length_a   1.000
_cell.length_b   1.000
_cell.length_c   1.000
_cell.angle_alpha   90.00
_cell.angle_beta   90.00
_cell.angle_gamma   90.00
#
_symmetry.space_group_name_H-M   'P 1'
#
loop_
_entity.id
_entity.type
_entity.pdbx_description
1 polymer ?
#
loop_
_entity_poly.entity_id
_entity_poly.type
_entity_poly.pdbx_seq_one_letter_code
_entity_poly.pdbx_strand_id
1 'polypeptide(L)' 'MKIKICAQRESCCYEKGVEAYNIVKEKFPDIEIFKSDCLGVCKAVVAEIDGEIYSELTTESLIELIEDKLKE' A
#
# COMPACT_ATOMS: atom_id res chain seq x y z
N MET A 1 4.27 12.79 2.04
CA MET A 1 3.47 11.70 1.47
C MET A 1 3.22 10.68 2.57
N LYS A 2 1.95 10.30 2.76
CA LYS A 2 1.54 9.29 3.73
C LYS A 2 0.88 8.13 2.99
N ILE A 3 1.37 6.92 3.26
CA ILE A 3 0.89 5.69 2.61
C ILE A 3 0.33 4.73 3.65
N LYS A 4 -0.88 4.25 3.44
CA LYS A 4 -1.50 3.20 4.25
C LYS A 4 -1.77 1.99 3.38
N ILE A 5 -1.25 0.83 3.75
CA ILE A 5 -1.47 -0.42 3.02
C ILE A 5 -2.42 -1.30 3.83
N CYS A 6 -3.50 -1.77 3.19
CA CYS A 6 -4.48 -2.66 3.81
C CYS A 6 -3.78 -3.98 4.20
N ALA A 7 -3.69 -4.25 5.50
CA ALA A 7 -3.00 -5.41 6.05
C ALA A 7 -3.71 -5.94 7.31
N GLN A 8 -5.04 -5.83 7.34
CA GLN A 8 -5.87 -6.36 8.43
C GLN A 8 -5.86 -7.90 8.41
N ARG A 9 -5.58 -8.55 9.54
CA ARG A 9 -5.44 -10.02 9.69
C ARG A 9 -6.59 -10.85 9.12
N GLU A 10 -7.79 -10.30 9.09
CA GLU A 10 -9.01 -10.98 8.64
C GLU A 10 -9.53 -10.45 7.30
N SER A 11 -8.76 -9.62 6.58
CA SER A 11 -9.13 -9.17 5.24
C SER A 11 -8.56 -10.10 4.17
N CYS A 12 -9.23 -10.13 3.01
CA CYS A 12 -8.73 -10.87 1.84
C CYS A 12 -7.38 -10.36 1.34
N CYS A 13 -6.99 -9.14 1.70
CA CYS A 13 -5.74 -8.51 1.30
C CYS A 13 -4.61 -8.84 2.28
N TYR A 14 -4.86 -9.52 3.41
CA TYR A 14 -3.91 -9.58 4.52
C TYR A 14 -2.50 -10.00 4.10
N GLU A 15 -2.35 -11.19 3.52
CA GLU A 15 -1.04 -11.76 3.21
C GLU A 15 -0.30 -10.90 2.17
N LYS A 16 -1.01 -10.49 1.11
CA LYS A 16 -0.45 -9.66 0.04
C LYS A 16 -0.16 -8.23 0.47
N GLY A 17 -0.99 -7.66 1.32
CA GLY A 17 -0.81 -6.35 1.90
C GLY A 17 0.34 -6.29 2.91
N VAL A 18 0.52 -7.35 3.72
CA VAL A 18 1.70 -7.46 4.61
C VAL A 18 2.99 -7.60 3.82
N GLU A 19 2.99 -8.44 2.78
CA GLU A 19 4.13 -8.61 1.87
C GLU A 19 4.49 -7.28 1.20
N ALA A 20 3.52 -6.61 0.58
CA ALA A 20 3.69 -5.31 -0.04
C ALA A 20 4.19 -4.26 0.96
N TYR A 21 3.62 -4.21 2.17
CA TYR A 21 4.06 -3.29 3.22
C TYR A 21 5.54 -3.44 3.55
N ASN A 22 6.02 -4.68 3.77
CA ASN A 22 7.41 -4.90 4.14
C ASN A 22 8.36 -4.46 3.03
N ILE A 23 8.05 -4.82 1.78
CA ILE A 23 8.88 -4.49 0.61
C ILE A 23 8.90 -2.97 0.38
N VAL A 24 7.74 -2.32 0.39
CA VAL A 24 7.63 -0.88 0.13
C VAL A 24 8.30 -0.06 1.25
N LYS A 25 8.15 -0.48 2.51
CA LYS A 25 8.81 0.18 3.65
C LYS A 25 10.34 0.04 3.61
N GLU A 26 10.85 -1.09 3.14
CA GLU A 26 12.29 -1.28 2.95
C GLU A 26 12.81 -0.43 1.79
N LYS A 27 12.05 -0.36 0.68
CA LYS A 27 12.45 0.40 -0.52
C LYS A 27 12.38 1.92 -0.33
N PHE A 28 11.42 2.42 0.46
CA PHE A 28 11.22 3.85 0.69
C PHE A 28 11.31 4.20 2.19
N PRO A 29 12.51 4.14 2.80
CA PRO A 29 12.68 4.33 4.24
C PRO A 29 12.32 5.74 4.73
N ASP A 30 12.37 6.74 3.83
CA ASP A 30 12.05 8.14 4.14
C ASP A 30 10.56 8.49 4.01
N ILE A 31 9.72 7.54 3.59
CA ILE A 31 8.26 7.75 3.45
C ILE A 31 7.51 7.16 4.66
N GLU A 32 6.52 7.89 5.13
CA GLU A 32 5.64 7.42 6.20
C GLU A 32 4.66 6.36 5.70
N ILE A 33 5.04 5.08 5.85
CA ILE A 33 4.26 3.92 5.42
C ILE A 33 3.70 3.15 6.62
N PHE A 34 2.39 2.94 6.64
CA PHE A 34 1.65 2.30 7.72
C PHE A 34 0.85 1.09 7.23
N LYS A 35 0.65 0.12 8.12
CA LYS A 35 -0.41 -0.87 7.95
C LYS A 35 -1.73 -0.23 8.34
N SER A 36 -2.78 -0.51 7.59
CA SER A 36 -4.13 -0.05 7.86
C SER A 36 -5.09 -1.22 7.97
N ASP A 37 -6.20 -0.97 8.65
CA ASP A 37 -7.40 -1.78 8.57
C ASP A 37 -7.99 -1.75 7.15
N CYS A 38 -9.05 -2.55 6.92
CA CYS A 38 -9.73 -2.63 5.64
C CYS A 38 -10.14 -1.24 5.11
N LEU A 39 -9.72 -0.94 3.88
CA LEU A 39 -10.01 0.32 3.18
C LEU A 39 -11.35 0.28 2.42
N GLY A 40 -12.27 -0.60 2.82
CA GLY A 40 -13.59 -0.76 2.19
C GLY A 40 -13.59 -1.47 0.83
N VAL A 41 -12.42 -1.93 0.35
CA VAL A 41 -12.26 -2.64 -0.92
C VAL A 41 -11.45 -3.92 -0.70
N CYS A 42 -11.99 -5.04 -1.21
CA CYS A 42 -11.41 -6.38 -1.08
C CYS A 42 -10.77 -6.84 -2.39
N LYS A 43 -9.47 -6.56 -2.57
CA LYS A 43 -8.65 -6.89 -3.76
C LYS A 43 -7.23 -7.30 -3.33
N ALA A 44 -6.34 -7.67 -4.28
CA ALA A 44 -5.01 -8.19 -3.97
C ALA A 44 -4.16 -7.28 -3.05
N VAL A 45 -3.69 -6.13 -3.54
CA VAL A 45 -3.10 -5.06 -2.73
C VAL A 45 -3.98 -3.82 -2.85
N VAL A 46 -4.23 -3.16 -1.71
CA VAL A 46 -4.98 -1.92 -1.62
C VAL A 46 -4.20 -0.95 -0.75
N ALA A 47 -4.01 0.27 -1.24
CA ALA A 47 -3.30 1.32 -0.53
C ALA A 47 -4.05 2.65 -0.60
N GLU A 48 -3.99 3.44 0.47
CA GLU A 48 -4.39 4.84 0.48
C GLU A 48 -3.12 5.70 0.46
N ILE A 49 -2.98 6.58 -0.53
CA ILE A 49 -1.86 7.51 -0.65
C ILE A 49 -2.41 8.93 -0.60
N ASP A 50 -2.02 9.69 0.41
CA ASP A 50 -2.47 11.08 0.63
C ASP A 50 -4.00 11.28 0.58
N GLY A 51 -4.75 10.25 1.00
CA GLY A 51 -6.22 10.24 1.09
C GLY A 51 -6.94 9.62 -0.12
N GLU A 52 -6.21 9.24 -1.18
CA GLU A 52 -6.77 8.57 -2.36
C GLU A 52 -6.58 7.06 -2.26
N ILE A 53 -7.65 6.28 -2.46
CA ILE A 53 -7.61 4.81 -2.40
C ILE A 53 -7.29 4.24 -3.79
N TYR A 54 -6.25 3.43 -3.85
CA TYR A 54 -5.82 2.64 -5.00
C TYR A 54 -6.01 1.17 -4.70
N SER A 55 -6.66 0.44 -5.60
CA SER A 55 -6.97 -0.98 -5.47
C SER A 55 -6.50 -1.78 -6.67
N GLU A 56 -6.57 -3.11 -6.58
CA GLU A 56 -6.13 -4.03 -7.64
C GLU A 56 -4.63 -3.89 -7.97
N LEU A 57 -3.86 -3.44 -6.99
CA LEU A 57 -2.43 -3.28 -7.11
C LEU A 57 -1.72 -4.64 -6.94
N THR A 58 -0.54 -4.72 -7.55
CA THR A 58 0.53 -5.64 -7.15
C THR A 58 1.54 -4.85 -6.32
N THR A 59 2.50 -5.54 -5.70
CA THR A 59 3.61 -4.86 -5.02
C THR A 59 4.40 -3.99 -6.00
N GLU A 60 4.62 -4.48 -7.23
CA GLU A 60 5.34 -3.74 -8.27
C GLU A 60 4.58 -2.48 -8.71
N SER A 61 3.28 -2.59 -9.02
CA SER A 61 2.50 -1.43 -9.45
C SER A 61 2.30 -0.40 -8.34
N LEU A 62 2.26 -0.83 -7.06
CA LEU A 62 2.29 0.08 -5.92
C LEU A 62 3.62 0.85 -5.84
N ILE A 63 4.75 0.18 -6.07
CA ILE A 63 6.07 0.82 -6.10
C ILE A 63 6.16 1.85 -7.23
N GLU A 64 5.73 1.48 -8.45
CA GLU A 64 5.71 2.39 -9.60
C GLU A 64 4.85 3.63 -9.32
N LEU A 65 3.67 3.44 -8.73
CA LEU A 65 2.78 4.53 -8.33
C LEU A 65 3.43 5.50 -7.33
N ILE A 66 4.18 4.98 -6.36
CA ILE A 66 4.91 5.80 -5.39
C ILE A 66 6.02 6.59 -6.09
N GLU A 67 6.80 5.93 -6.95
CA GLU A 67 7.87 6.59 -7.71
C GLU A 67 7.35 7.69 -8.64
N ASP A 68 6.17 7.51 -9.22
CA ASP A 68 5.51 8.52 -10.06
C ASP A 68 5.10 9.74 -9.21
N LYS A 69 4.40 9.53 -8.09
CA LYS A 69 3.98 10.61 -7.17
C LYS A 69 5.14 11.36 -6.51
N LEU A 70 6.35 10.79 -6.46
CA LEU A 70 7.55 11.48 -5.94
C LEU A 70 8.20 12.42 -6.97
N LYS A 71 7.84 12.30 -8.26
CA LYS A 71 8.40 13.14 -9.34
C LYS A 71 7.58 14.40 -9.60
N GLU A 72 6.35 14.47 -9.10
CA GLU A 72 5.47 15.64 -9.12
C GLU A 72 5.92 16.70 -8.10
#